data_AF-C9EHX5-F1
#
_entry.id   AF-C9EHX5-F1
#
_cell.length_a   1.000
_cell.length_b   1.000
_cell.length_c   1.000
_cell.angle_alpha   90.00
_cell.angle_beta   90.00
_cell.angle_gamma   90.00
#
_symmetry.space_group_name_H-M   'P 1'
#
loop_
_entity.id
_entity.type
_entity.pdbx_description
1 polymer ?
#
loop_
_entity_poly.entity_id
_entity_poly.type
_entity_poly.pdbx_seq_one_letter_code
_entity_poly.pdbx_strand_id
1 'polypeptide(L)'
;LIWTILPAITLIFIALPSLRLLYLLDELNNPLITLKSIGHQWYWSYEYSDFNKIEFDSYMIPINDLSSNNFRLLDVDNRIILPMNNQIRIMITATDVIHSWTIPSLGVKVDAN
;
A
#
# COMPACT_ATOMS: atom_id res chain seq x y z
N LEU A 1 28.94 -28.77 17.00
CA LEU A 1 28.56 -29.03 15.59
C LEU A 1 27.05 -29.02 15.39
N ILE A 2 26.28 -29.81 16.14
CA ILE A 2 24.81 -29.93 16.00
C ILE A 2 24.11 -28.56 16.10
N TRP A 3 24.44 -27.76 17.11
CA TRP A 3 23.87 -26.41 17.29
C TRP A 3 24.25 -25.39 16.21
N THR A 4 25.17 -25.74 15.32
CA THR A 4 25.56 -24.88 14.18
C THR A 4 24.84 -25.35 12.91
N ILE A 5 24.78 -26.67 12.69
CA ILE A 5 24.15 -27.26 11.50
C ILE A 5 22.63 -27.11 11.57
N LEU A 6 22.02 -27.38 12.73
CA LEU A 6 20.56 -27.36 12.85
C LEU A 6 19.97 -25.97 12.54
N PRO A 7 20.47 -24.85 13.11
CA PRO A 7 19.98 -23.53 12.72
C PRO A 7 20.25 -23.17 11.26
N ALA A 8 21.41 -23.58 10.70
CA ALA A 8 21.72 -23.33 9.29
C ALA A 8 20.71 -24.00 8.35
N ILE A 9 20.33 -25.25 8.61
CA ILE A 9 19.30 -25.96 7.85
C ILE A 9 17.94 -25.25 7.99
N THR A 10 17.55 -24.86 9.21
CA THR A 10 16.31 -24.10 9.43
C THR A 10 16.27 -22.79 8.63
N LEU A 11 17.37 -22.05 8.57
CA LEU A 11 17.45 -20.82 7.78
C LEU A 11 17.28 -21.09 6.28
N ILE A 12 17.86 -22.17 5.73
CA ILE A 12 17.68 -22.54 4.31
C ILE A 12 16.19 -22.81 4.02
N PHE A 13 15.50 -23.53 4.91
CA PHE A 13 14.07 -23.82 4.76
C PHE A 13 13.19 -22.56 4.79
N ILE A 14 13.59 -21.52 5.52
CA ILE A 14 12.88 -20.23 5.54
C ILE A 14 13.25 -19.39 4.30
N ALA A 15 14.53 -19.37 3.92
CA ALA A 15 15.04 -18.51 2.84
C ALA A 15 14.50 -18.92 1.48
N LEU A 16 14.43 -20.22 1.16
CA LEU A 16 13.97 -20.68 -0.16
C LEU A 16 12.54 -20.24 -0.52
N PRO A 17 11.49 -20.46 0.31
CA PRO A 17 10.15 -19.96 0.02
C PRO A 17 10.07 -18.42 0.08
N SER A 18 10.83 -17.79 0.98
CA SER A 18 10.87 -16.32 1.10
C SER A 18 11.41 -15.65 -0.17
N LEU A 19 12.54 -16.14 -0.70
CA LEU A 19 13.13 -15.64 -1.95
C LEU A 19 12.19 -15.86 -3.14
N ARG A 20 11.55 -17.03 -3.22
CA ARG A 20 10.55 -17.28 -4.27
C ARG A 20 9.41 -16.26 -4.24
N LEU A 21 8.86 -15.98 -3.05
CA LEU A 21 7.80 -14.99 -2.92
C LEU A 21 8.29 -13.58 -3.28
N LEU A 22 9.49 -13.20 -2.87
CA LEU A 22 10.08 -11.90 -3.20
C LEU A 22 10.14 -11.66 -4.71
N TYR A 23 10.64 -12.62 -5.48
CA TYR A 23 10.70 -12.48 -6.94
C TYR A 23 9.30 -12.45 -7.58
N LEU A 24 8.35 -13.24 -7.09
CA LEU A 24 6.96 -13.22 -7.59
C LEU A 24 6.25 -11.89 -7.34
N LEU A 25 6.60 -11.19 -6.25
CA LEU A 25 6.02 -9.87 -5.93
C LEU A 25 6.60 -8.74 -6.78
N ASP A 26 7.83 -8.88 -7.27
CA ASP A 26 8.51 -7.87 -8.09
C ASP A 26 8.09 -7.94 -9.58
N GLU A 27 7.51 -9.06 -10.01
CA GLU A 27 6.98 -9.22 -11.37
C GLU A 27 5.73 -8.34 -11.60
N LEU A 28 5.93 -7.17 -12.21
CA LEU A 28 4.85 -6.31 -12.69
C LEU A 28 4.51 -6.64 -14.14
N ASN A 29 3.33 -7.21 -14.37
CA ASN A 29 2.79 -7.46 -15.70
C ASN A 29 1.72 -6.42 -16.05
N ASN A 30 1.90 -5.68 -17.15
CA ASN A 30 0.88 -4.87 -17.85
C ASN A 30 -0.29 -4.34 -16.98
N PRO A 31 -0.05 -3.35 -16.10
CA PRO A 31 -1.11 -2.81 -15.26
C PRO A 31 -2.19 -2.13 -16.10
N LEU A 32 -3.46 -2.28 -15.70
CA LEU A 32 -4.59 -1.63 -16.35
C LEU A 32 -4.68 -0.15 -15.98
N ILE A 33 -4.43 0.17 -14.72
CA ILE A 33 -4.54 1.52 -14.15
C ILE A 33 -3.32 1.80 -13.28
N THR A 34 -2.84 3.04 -13.34
CA THR A 34 -1.83 3.63 -12.48
C THR A 34 -2.48 4.66 -11.55
N LEU A 35 -2.34 4.43 -10.25
CA LEU A 35 -2.72 5.37 -9.20
C LEU A 35 -1.45 5.95 -8.59
N LYS A 36 -1.35 7.27 -8.52
CA LYS A 36 -0.31 7.94 -7.74
C LYS A 36 -0.90 8.33 -6.38
N SER A 37 -0.22 7.94 -5.30
CA SER A 37 -0.56 8.27 -3.93
C SER A 37 0.54 9.17 -3.36
N ILE A 38 0.14 10.33 -2.87
CA ILE A 38 1.03 11.39 -2.42
C ILE A 38 0.75 11.62 -0.94
N GLY A 39 1.77 11.38 -0.11
CA GLY A 39 1.71 11.61 1.33
C GLY A 39 1.95 13.07 1.66
N HIS A 40 1.09 13.60 2.52
CA HIS A 40 1.21 14.92 3.12
C HIS A 40 1.08 14.81 4.64
N GLN A 41 1.40 15.89 5.34
CA GLN A 41 1.23 15.97 6.78
C GLN A 41 -0.25 15.79 7.17
N TRP A 42 -0.59 14.55 7.56
CA TRP A 42 -1.87 14.06 8.05
C TRP A 42 -3.00 13.86 7.03
N TYR A 43 -2.67 13.75 5.74
CA TYR A 43 -3.63 13.33 4.71
C TYR A 43 -2.92 12.71 3.50
N TRP A 44 -3.70 12.12 2.61
CA TRP A 44 -3.21 11.58 1.34
C TRP A 44 -3.92 12.23 0.18
N SER A 45 -3.17 12.54 -0.88
CA SER A 45 -3.75 12.94 -2.16
C SER A 45 -3.59 11.79 -3.16
N TYR A 46 -4.61 11.60 -3.99
CA TYR A 46 -4.65 10.53 -4.98
C TYR A 46 -4.86 11.11 -6.36
N GLU A 47 -4.03 10.67 -7.32
CA GLU A 47 -4.09 11.09 -8.72
C GLU A 47 -4.21 9.85 -9.60
N TYR A 48 -5.28 9.78 -10.41
CA TYR A 48 -5.46 8.73 -11.40
C TYR A 48 -4.76 9.14 -12.69
N SER A 49 -3.47 8.85 -12.81
CA SER A 49 -2.61 9.39 -13.88
C SER A 49 -3.01 8.96 -15.30
N ASP A 50 -3.73 7.84 -15.47
CA ASP A 50 -4.23 7.40 -16.78
C ASP A 50 -5.51 8.13 -17.23
N PHE A 51 -6.13 8.92 -16.35
CA PHE A 51 -7.34 9.68 -16.62
C PHE A 51 -7.05 11.18 -16.58
N ASN A 52 -7.73 11.95 -17.43
CA ASN A 52 -7.55 13.40 -17.43
C ASN A 52 -8.14 14.03 -16.16
N LYS A 53 -7.26 14.61 -15.33
CA LYS A 53 -7.59 15.54 -14.22
C LYS A 53 -8.46 14.95 -13.10
N ILE A 54 -8.26 13.69 -12.74
CA ILE A 54 -8.88 13.13 -11.53
C ILE A 54 -7.83 13.11 -10.41
N GLU A 55 -7.92 14.12 -9.56
CA GLU A 55 -7.14 14.24 -8.32
C GLU A 55 -8.04 14.66 -7.17
N PHE A 56 -7.78 14.15 -5.96
CA PHE A 56 -8.47 14.58 -4.75
C PHE A 56 -7.65 14.28 -3.50
N ASP A 57 -7.96 15.03 -2.44
CA ASP A 57 -7.42 14.80 -1.11
C ASP A 57 -8.34 13.90 -0.29
N SER A 58 -7.75 13.11 0.60
CA SER A 58 -8.41 12.15 1.47
C SER A 58 -8.00 12.41 2.91
N TYR A 59 -8.93 12.96 3.69
CA TYR A 59 -8.78 13.28 5.10
C TYR A 59 -9.59 12.31 5.95
N MET A 60 -9.07 12.01 7.14
CA MET A 60 -9.82 11.27 8.15
C MET A 60 -11.06 12.06 8.59
N ILE A 61 -12.22 11.42 8.63
CA ILE A 61 -13.46 12.06 9.08
C ILE A 61 -13.34 12.41 10.58
N PRO A 62 -13.58 13.68 10.98
CA PRO A 62 -13.58 14.07 12.38
C PRO A 62 -14.64 13.31 13.19
N ILE A 63 -14.36 13.05 14.47
CA ILE A 63 -15.25 12.24 15.33
C ILE A 63 -16.67 12.82 15.42
N ASN A 64 -16.79 14.15 15.39
CA ASN A 64 -18.07 14.84 15.47
C ASN A 64 -18.93 14.67 14.21
N ASP A 65 -18.31 14.34 13.08
CA ASP A 65 -18.95 14.20 11.77
C ASP A 65 -19.15 12.72 11.38
N LEU A 66 -18.80 11.78 12.26
CA LEU A 66 -18.97 10.34 12.00
C LEU A 66 -20.45 9.95 12.06
N SER A 67 -20.94 9.30 11.00
CA SER A 67 -22.21 8.57 11.04
C SER A 67 -22.08 7.26 11.83
N SER A 68 -23.21 6.70 12.27
CA SER A 68 -23.27 5.47 13.07
C SER A 68 -22.61 4.25 12.41
N ASN A 69 -22.48 4.27 11.08
CA ASN A 69 -21.92 3.16 10.30
C ASN A 69 -20.42 3.33 10.02
N ASN A 70 -19.81 4.43 10.49
CA ASN A 70 -18.42 4.73 10.19
C ASN A 70 -17.49 4.13 11.25
N PHE A 71 -16.29 3.77 10.80
CA PHE A 71 -15.22 3.31 11.67
C PHE A 71 -14.36 4.48 12.13
N ARG A 72 -14.32 4.67 13.45
CA ARG A 72 -13.48 5.68 14.10
C ARG A 72 -12.00 5.47 13.74
N LEU A 73 -11.34 6.55 13.29
CA LEU A 73 -9.93 6.59 12.83
C LEU A 73 -9.60 5.81 11.55
N LEU A 74 -10.61 5.28 10.84
CA LEU A 74 -10.38 4.51 9.62
C LEU A 74 -11.10 5.09 8.41
N ASP A 75 -12.29 5.66 8.62
CA ASP A 75 -13.02 6.29 7.52
C ASP A 75 -12.45 7.65 7.13
N VAL A 76 -12.44 7.86 5.82
CA VAL A 76 -12.00 9.08 5.14
C VAL A 76 -13.16 9.70 4.38
N ASP A 77 -13.08 11.00 4.13
CA ASP A 77 -14.07 11.76 3.37
C ASP A 77 -14.16 11.32 1.89
N ASN A 78 -13.01 11.16 1.24
CA ASN A 78 -12.88 10.70 -0.14
C ASN A 78 -12.14 9.36 -0.19
N ARG A 79 -12.82 8.31 -0.63
CA ARG A 79 -12.24 6.96 -0.75
C ARG A 79 -11.63 6.76 -2.15
N ILE A 80 -10.50 6.07 -2.20
CA ILE A 80 -9.96 5.56 -3.47
C ILE A 80 -10.93 4.51 -4.02
N ILE A 81 -11.34 4.67 -5.27
CA ILE A 81 -12.17 3.70 -5.99
C ILE A 81 -11.30 3.03 -7.05
N LEU A 82 -11.20 1.71 -7.01
CA LEU A 82 -10.38 0.92 -7.92
C LEU A 82 -11.19 -0.24 -8.49
N PRO A 83 -10.98 -0.63 -9.75
CA PRO A 83 -11.68 -1.77 -10.33
C PRO A 83 -11.15 -3.07 -9.72
N MET A 84 -12.07 -3.93 -9.30
CA MET A 84 -11.74 -5.26 -8.77
C MET A 84 -11.17 -6.17 -9.88
N ASN A 85 -10.38 -7.18 -9.50
CA ASN A 85 -9.81 -8.21 -10.39
C ASN A 85 -8.94 -7.66 -11.55
N ASN A 86 -8.31 -6.51 -11.35
CA ASN A 86 -7.38 -5.92 -12.32
C ASN A 86 -6.03 -5.66 -11.67
N GLN A 87 -4.95 -5.73 -12.46
CA GLN A 87 -3.62 -5.36 -12.00
C GLN A 87 -3.50 -3.83 -11.97
N ILE A 88 -3.22 -3.28 -10.79
CA ILE A 88 -3.14 -1.84 -10.56
C ILE A 88 -1.71 -1.52 -10.13
N ARG A 89 -1.10 -0.55 -10.81
CA ARG A 89 0.19 0.00 -10.38
C ARG A 89 -0.08 1.16 -9.42
N ILE A 90 0.58 1.14 -8.27
CA ILE A 90 0.52 2.24 -7.30
C ILE A 90 1.89 2.89 -7.24
N MET A 91 1.98 4.19 -7.55
CA MET A 91 3.18 5.00 -7.41
C MET A 91 3.06 5.83 -6.14
N ILE A 92 4.03 5.73 -5.23
CA ILE A 92 3.92 6.27 -3.87
C ILE A 92 5.07 7.25 -3.64
N THR A 93 4.76 8.46 -3.16
CA THR A 93 5.74 9.54 -2.87
C THR A 93 5.19 10.46 -1.79
N ALA A 94 5.98 11.39 -1.27
CA ALA A 94 5.56 12.43 -0.34
C ALA A 94 5.96 13.84 -0.81
N THR A 95 5.28 14.88 -0.32
CA THR A 95 5.70 16.27 -0.58
C THR A 95 6.46 16.93 0.57
N ASP A 96 6.39 16.36 1.77
CA ASP A 96 6.94 16.97 2.99
C ASP A 96 7.94 16.06 3.73
N VAL A 97 7.43 15.18 4.59
CA VAL A 97 8.21 14.22 5.39
C VAL A 97 7.94 12.80 4.91
N ILE A 98 8.68 11.85 5.47
CA ILE A 98 8.48 10.44 5.17
C ILE A 98 7.12 9.98 5.69
N HIS A 99 6.35 9.32 4.84
CA HIS A 99 5.12 8.61 5.17
C HIS A 99 5.24 7.14 4.76
N SER A 100 4.21 6.33 5.05
CA SER A 100 4.16 4.93 4.59
C SER A 100 2.73 4.57 4.19
N TRP A 101 2.52 4.31 2.92
CA TRP A 101 1.21 3.92 2.40
C TRP A 101 1.00 2.41 2.61
N THR A 102 -0.04 2.03 3.36
CA THR A 102 -0.24 0.65 3.82
C THR A 102 -1.69 0.22 3.70
N ILE A 103 -1.95 -0.91 3.04
CA ILE A 103 -3.24 -1.61 3.07
C ILE A 103 -2.98 -3.08 3.42
N PRO A 104 -3.12 -3.48 4.71
CA PRO A 104 -2.73 -4.80 5.17
C PRO A 104 -3.47 -5.95 4.49
N SER A 105 -4.76 -5.77 4.17
CA SER A 105 -5.57 -6.78 3.48
C SER A 105 -5.12 -7.06 2.05
N LEU A 106 -4.40 -6.12 1.41
CA LEU A 106 -3.76 -6.30 0.10
C LEU A 106 -2.31 -6.79 0.21
N GLY A 107 -1.75 -6.86 1.42
CA GLY A 107 -0.34 -7.19 1.64
C GLY A 107 0.63 -6.11 1.15
N VAL A 108 0.17 -4.86 1.00
CA VAL A 108 0.99 -3.75 0.47
C VAL A 108 1.41 -2.82 1.60
N LYS A 109 2.71 -2.53 1.66
CA LYS A 109 3.31 -1.46 2.45
C LYS A 109 4.50 -0.90 1.68
N VAL A 110 4.49 0.39 1.39
CA VAL A 110 5.60 1.07 0.71
C VAL A 110 5.77 2.46 1.33
N ASP A 111 7.03 2.81 1.61
CA ASP A 111 7.38 4.13 2.14
C ASP A 111 7.22 5.20 1.05
N ALA A 112 6.70 6.36 1.46
CA ALA A 112 6.51 7.55 0.63
C ALA A 112 7.61 8.56 1.00
N ASN A 113 8.51 8.81 0.04
CA ASN A 113 9.60 9.78 0.12
C ASN A 113 9.52 10.80 -1.01
#